data_AF-S7ZFS5-F1
#
_entry.id   AF-S7ZFS5-F1
#
_cell.length_a   1.000
_cell.length_b   1.000
_cell.length_c   1.000
_cell.angle_alpha   90.00
_cell.angle_beta   90.00
_cell.angle_gamma   90.00
#
_symmetry.space_group_name_H-M   'P 1'
#
loop_
_entity.id
_entity.type
_entity.pdbx_description
1 polymer ?
#
loop_
_entity_poly.entity_id
_entity_poly.type
_entity_poly.pdbx_seq_one_letter_code
_entity_poly.pdbx_strand_id
1 'polypeptide(L)'
;MLLYRKRLIFRKYNQQGSPIGFDEGPTEVISPRKRPQVDRDNVPGDGALDTHCLPLSTTQAEVAPSGTVLVSSPTSWLKWAINAKPLTRREEASVRKFIKSNKLLFFRPSDTDNPFFRLGLRYIPPPGRDNVFRTVIIDALPRWATLDQILPRVRGGAIFSASLLDTSTISGGPSAMIVFAHQSGALNFLRRAERDGFFVGFCPVGVRPVPTPTYPMPRDLETQMKSHGRTRCLTISSRSPIALKRETYRVLSTTRIKGFVECFGERDTERQITVRFHSVRVASMACNALTNDPVFKGAFVQSTPDPCAKI
;
A
#
# COMPACT_ATOMS: atom_id res chain seq x y z
N MET A 1 16.57 34.67 -30.71
CA MET A 1 17.67 34.65 -29.72
C MET A 1 17.17 33.93 -28.47
N LEU A 2 17.81 32.80 -28.14
CA LEU A 2 17.70 31.92 -26.96
C LEU A 2 16.35 31.25 -26.60
N LEU A 3 16.22 30.03 -27.12
CA LEU A 3 15.30 28.97 -26.72
C LEU A 3 15.60 28.44 -25.30
N TYR A 4 14.57 28.19 -24.49
CA TYR A 4 14.64 27.24 -23.37
C TYR A 4 13.60 26.12 -23.57
N ARG A 5 13.98 25.11 -24.36
CA ARG A 5 13.28 23.83 -24.46
C ARG A 5 13.62 22.99 -23.20
N LYS A 6 12.74 22.95 -22.20
CA LYS A 6 12.74 21.82 -21.25
C LYS A 6 11.96 20.67 -21.87
N ARG A 7 12.70 19.74 -22.47
CA ARG A 7 12.20 18.40 -22.83
C ARG A 7 11.69 17.72 -21.56
N LEU A 8 10.41 17.33 -21.52
CA LEU A 8 9.98 16.25 -20.64
C LEU A 8 10.70 14.98 -21.11
N ILE A 9 11.78 14.63 -20.42
CA ILE A 9 12.41 13.32 -20.56
C ILE A 9 11.54 12.36 -19.75
N PHE A 10 10.62 11.68 -20.42
CA PHE A 10 10.09 10.42 -19.90
C PHE A 10 11.23 9.40 -19.98
N ARG A 11 11.94 9.18 -18.88
CA ARG A 11 12.76 7.97 -18.75
C ARG A 11 11.80 6.78 -18.79
N LYS A 12 11.85 6.02 -19.89
CA LYS A 12 11.42 4.62 -19.90
C LYS A 12 12.13 3.95 -18.73
N TYR A 13 11.39 3.58 -17.68
CA TYR A 13 11.89 2.57 -16.79
C TYR A 13 11.96 1.27 -17.59
N ASN A 14 13.19 0.77 -17.75
CA ASN A 14 13.44 -0.56 -18.30
C ASN A 14 12.63 -1.56 -17.49
N GLN A 15 11.66 -2.20 -18.15
CA GLN A 15 11.15 -3.49 -17.74
C GLN A 15 12.26 -4.50 -18.00
N GLN A 16 13.17 -4.65 -17.04
CA GLN A 16 13.95 -5.87 -16.93
C GLN A 16 13.22 -6.74 -15.92
N GLY A 17 12.29 -7.55 -16.45
CA GLY A 17 11.94 -8.79 -15.77
C GLY A 17 13.17 -9.68 -15.82
N SER A 18 13.59 -10.18 -14.66
CA SER A 18 14.46 -11.36 -14.67
C SER A 18 13.65 -12.55 -15.20
N PRO A 19 14.20 -13.33 -16.15
CA PRO A 19 13.61 -14.57 -16.59
C PRO A 19 13.79 -15.61 -15.47
N ILE A 20 12.70 -16.25 -15.07
CA ILE A 20 12.76 -17.48 -14.29
C ILE A 20 13.25 -18.55 -15.27
N GLY A 21 14.54 -18.88 -15.17
CA GLY A 21 15.15 -20.01 -15.86
C GLY A 21 14.74 -21.31 -15.17
N PHE A 22 14.21 -22.23 -15.96
CA PHE A 22 14.16 -23.65 -15.65
C PHE A 22 15.54 -24.22 -16.02
N ASP A 23 16.16 -24.96 -15.11
CA ASP A 23 17.14 -25.99 -15.46
C ASP A 23 16.97 -27.16 -14.48
N GLU A 24 16.73 -28.34 -15.05
CA GLU A 24 16.69 -29.62 -14.36
C GLU A 24 18.09 -30.26 -14.38
N GLY A 25 18.54 -30.73 -13.20
CA GLY A 25 19.49 -31.83 -13.02
C GLY A 25 20.94 -31.45 -12.69
N PRO A 26 21.78 -32.41 -12.21
CA PRO A 26 21.49 -33.61 -11.42
C PRO A 26 22.17 -33.60 -10.04
N THR A 27 21.79 -34.57 -9.23
CA THR A 27 22.26 -34.89 -7.87
C THR A 27 23.78 -35.09 -7.79
N GLU A 28 24.46 -34.35 -6.91
CA GLU A 28 25.77 -34.75 -6.38
C GLU A 28 25.85 -34.59 -4.86
N VAL A 29 26.37 -35.66 -4.25
CA VAL A 29 26.54 -35.91 -2.82
C VAL A 29 27.81 -35.20 -2.34
N ILE A 30 27.71 -34.36 -1.29
CA ILE A 30 28.88 -33.81 -0.60
C ILE A 30 28.75 -34.01 0.91
N SER A 31 29.69 -34.80 1.44
CA SER A 31 29.95 -35.10 2.86
C SER A 31 30.43 -33.89 3.68
N PRO A 32 30.32 -33.92 5.02
CA PRO A 32 30.44 -32.73 5.85
C PRO A 32 31.89 -32.39 6.22
N ARG A 33 32.27 -31.11 6.14
CA ARG A 33 33.53 -30.58 6.72
C ARG A 33 33.27 -29.70 7.95
N LYS A 34 33.79 -30.22 9.07
CA LYS A 34 34.30 -29.65 10.33
C LYS A 34 34.01 -28.17 10.67
N ARG A 35 33.44 -27.97 11.86
CA ARG A 35 33.43 -26.70 12.63
C ARG A 35 34.82 -26.39 13.20
N PRO A 36 35.20 -25.11 13.36
CA PRO A 36 36.23 -24.71 14.31
C PRO A 36 35.63 -24.48 15.70
N GLN A 37 36.28 -25.06 16.72
CA GLN A 37 36.19 -24.67 18.13
C GLN A 37 36.79 -23.27 18.32
N VAL A 38 36.17 -22.48 19.20
CA VAL A 38 36.82 -21.35 19.86
C VAL A 38 36.59 -21.52 21.36
N ASP A 39 37.70 -21.62 22.08
CA ASP A 39 37.79 -21.80 23.52
C ASP A 39 37.39 -20.52 24.29
N ARG A 40 36.96 -20.78 25.53
CA ARG A 40 36.67 -19.80 26.57
C ARG A 40 37.98 -19.25 27.16
N ASP A 41 37.91 -18.01 27.66
CA ASP A 41 38.28 -17.59 29.02
C ASP A 41 38.80 -16.14 29.01
N ASN A 42 38.08 -15.24 29.69
CA ASN A 42 38.62 -14.36 30.75
C ASN A 42 37.61 -13.27 31.16
N VAL A 43 37.24 -13.34 32.44
CA VAL A 43 36.64 -12.29 33.29
C VAL A 43 37.70 -11.99 34.36
N PRO A 44 38.02 -10.72 34.69
CA PRO A 44 37.47 -10.04 35.88
C PRO A 44 37.25 -8.54 35.62
N GLY A 45 36.56 -7.71 36.41
CA GLY A 45 36.03 -7.74 37.79
C GLY A 45 35.66 -6.29 38.16
N ASP A 46 35.01 -6.11 39.31
CA ASP A 46 34.31 -4.93 39.84
C ASP A 46 35.01 -3.57 39.84
N GLY A 47 34.19 -2.50 39.89
CA GLY A 47 34.61 -1.15 40.28
C GLY A 47 33.46 -0.14 40.34
N ALA A 48 32.86 0.02 41.53
CA ALA A 48 31.98 1.13 41.89
C ALA A 48 32.77 2.43 42.14
N LEU A 49 32.17 3.60 41.92
CA LEU A 49 32.43 4.84 42.66
C LEU A 49 31.36 5.92 42.36
N ASP A 50 31.02 6.64 43.42
CA ASP A 50 29.90 7.55 43.63
C ASP A 50 30.13 9.01 43.16
N THR A 51 29.04 9.81 43.29
CA THR A 51 28.99 11.26 43.60
C THR A 51 29.36 12.23 42.45
N HIS A 52 28.52 13.19 42.03
CA HIS A 52 28.04 14.35 42.80
C HIS A 52 26.77 15.01 42.23
N CYS A 53 26.06 15.71 43.13
CA CYS A 53 24.82 16.47 42.97
C CYS A 53 24.98 17.89 42.35
N LEU A 54 23.95 18.33 41.59
CA LEU A 54 23.17 19.61 41.58
C LEU A 54 23.89 20.99 41.69
N PRO A 55 23.38 22.11 41.08
CA PRO A 55 21.98 22.55 41.19
C PRO A 55 21.30 23.30 40.02
N LEU A 56 20.00 23.52 40.23
CA LEU A 56 19.07 24.45 39.59
C LEU A 56 19.63 25.88 39.44
N SER A 57 19.16 26.59 38.41
CA SER A 57 18.82 28.01 38.53
C SER A 57 17.54 28.32 37.76
N THR A 58 16.55 28.76 38.53
CA THR A 58 15.26 29.33 38.15
C THR A 58 15.45 30.79 37.77
N THR A 59 14.89 31.21 36.63
CA THR A 59 14.44 32.60 36.48
C THR A 59 13.05 32.58 35.85
N GLN A 60 12.05 32.89 36.67
CA GLN A 60 10.71 33.24 36.26
C GLN A 60 10.74 34.63 35.60
N ALA A 61 10.07 34.77 34.46
CA ALA A 61 9.49 36.04 34.03
C ALA A 61 8.12 35.72 33.42
N GLU A 62 7.10 36.04 34.20
CA GLU A 62 5.68 35.96 33.90
C GLU A 62 5.26 37.19 33.08
N VAL A 63 4.74 36.98 31.87
CA VAL A 63 3.91 37.96 31.16
C VAL A 63 2.79 37.19 30.43
N ALA A 64 1.56 37.38 30.89
CA ALA A 64 0.33 36.90 30.26
C ALA A 64 -0.31 38.03 29.41
N PRO A 65 -1.43 37.80 28.68
CA PRO A 65 -1.39 37.68 27.23
C PRO A 65 -2.21 38.78 26.52
N SER A 66 -1.75 39.23 25.36
CA SER A 66 -2.58 39.99 24.40
C SER A 66 -1.94 39.92 23.03
N GLY A 67 -2.66 39.40 22.05
CA GLY A 67 -2.21 39.38 20.66
C GLY A 67 -2.73 38.19 19.86
N THR A 68 -3.98 38.31 19.43
CA THR A 68 -4.53 37.84 18.15
C THR A 68 -3.70 36.79 17.39
N VAL A 69 -4.20 35.55 17.35
CA VAL A 69 -3.71 34.51 16.44
C VAL A 69 -3.89 35.01 15.00
N LEU A 70 -2.81 35.54 14.41
CA LEU A 70 -2.69 35.74 12.98
C LEU A 70 -2.71 34.36 12.33
N VAL A 71 -3.88 33.99 11.81
CA VAL A 71 -4.04 32.88 10.87
C VAL A 71 -3.07 33.15 9.72
N SER A 72 -1.94 32.43 9.73
CA SER A 72 -0.95 32.50 8.68
C SER A 72 -1.66 32.19 7.36
N SER A 73 -1.59 33.14 6.42
CA SER A 73 -2.09 33.02 5.05
C SER A 73 -1.78 31.63 4.48
N PRO A 74 -2.71 30.97 3.74
CA PRO A 74 -2.48 29.66 3.15
C PRO A 74 -1.11 29.64 2.45
N THR A 75 -0.26 28.73 2.90
CA THR A 75 1.11 28.55 2.41
C THR A 75 1.12 28.54 0.88
N SER A 76 2.15 29.12 0.26
CA SER A 76 2.21 29.42 -1.19
C SER A 76 1.91 28.22 -2.11
N TRP A 77 2.08 26.99 -1.62
CA TRP A 77 1.70 25.78 -2.33
C TRP A 77 0.18 25.52 -2.36
N LEU A 78 -0.67 26.10 -1.52
CA LEU A 78 -2.13 26.03 -1.72
C LEU A 78 -2.62 26.98 -2.82
N LYS A 79 -1.88 28.07 -3.10
CA LYS A 79 -2.28 29.06 -4.11
C LYS A 79 -2.31 28.49 -5.53
N TRP A 80 -1.48 27.49 -5.86
CA TRP A 80 -1.53 26.86 -7.20
C TRP A 80 -2.74 25.95 -7.38
N ALA A 81 -3.20 25.27 -6.32
CA ALA A 81 -4.36 24.38 -6.38
C ALA A 81 -5.68 25.17 -6.47
N ILE A 82 -5.72 26.34 -5.82
CA ILE A 82 -6.87 27.26 -5.84
C ILE A 82 -6.90 28.09 -7.13
N ASN A 83 -5.72 28.47 -7.68
CA ASN A 83 -5.61 29.26 -8.92
C ASN A 83 -5.27 28.43 -10.16
N ALA A 84 -5.48 27.11 -10.13
CA ALA A 84 -5.24 26.27 -11.28
C ALA A 84 -6.16 26.72 -12.42
N LYS A 85 -5.59 27.09 -13.56
CA LYS A 85 -6.38 27.41 -14.75
C LYS A 85 -7.22 26.17 -15.11
N PRO A 86 -8.51 26.34 -15.42
CA PRO A 86 -9.30 25.23 -15.92
C PRO A 86 -8.59 24.59 -17.12
N LEU A 87 -8.59 23.26 -17.15
CA LEU A 87 -7.95 22.50 -18.22
C LEU A 87 -8.48 23.00 -19.57
N THR A 88 -7.58 23.18 -20.53
CA THR A 88 -8.03 23.51 -21.88
C THR A 88 -8.81 22.34 -22.46
N ARG A 89 -9.74 22.61 -23.38
CA ARG A 89 -10.53 21.56 -24.07
C ARG A 89 -9.66 20.45 -24.69
N ARG A 90 -8.42 20.76 -25.08
CA ARG A 90 -7.43 19.83 -25.63
C ARG A 90 -6.77 18.95 -24.56
N GLU A 91 -6.48 19.52 -23.39
CA GLU A 91 -5.96 18.79 -22.24
C GLU A 91 -7.04 17.89 -21.64
N GLU A 92 -8.27 18.39 -21.50
CA GLU A 92 -9.42 17.58 -21.11
C GLU A 92 -9.65 16.42 -22.09
N ALA A 93 -9.56 16.65 -23.40
CA ALA A 93 -9.66 15.59 -24.38
C ALA A 93 -8.53 14.56 -24.25
N SER A 94 -7.31 14.98 -23.89
CA SER A 94 -6.18 14.10 -23.64
C SER A 94 -6.34 13.29 -22.35
N VAL A 95 -6.84 13.91 -21.27
CA VAL A 95 -7.19 13.24 -20.01
C VAL A 95 -8.34 12.25 -20.25
N ARG A 96 -9.41 12.65 -20.95
CA ARG A 96 -10.52 11.77 -21.34
C ARG A 96 -10.05 10.61 -22.22
N LYS A 97 -9.13 10.86 -23.15
CA LYS A 97 -8.52 9.83 -24.00
C LYS A 97 -7.67 8.89 -23.15
N PHE A 98 -6.87 9.39 -22.23
CA PHE A 98 -6.09 8.60 -21.27
C PHE A 98 -6.99 7.74 -20.37
N ILE A 99 -8.08 8.30 -19.84
CA ILE A 99 -9.10 7.58 -19.05
C ILE A 99 -9.78 6.50 -19.91
N LYS A 100 -10.22 6.83 -21.13
CA LYS A 100 -10.80 5.86 -22.09
C LYS A 100 -9.82 4.77 -22.51
N SER A 101 -8.54 5.08 -22.63
CA SER A 101 -7.48 4.11 -22.96
C SER A 101 -7.07 3.27 -21.76
N ASN A 102 -7.45 3.67 -20.54
CA ASN A 102 -7.28 2.94 -19.27
C ASN A 102 -8.63 2.50 -18.68
N LYS A 103 -9.54 2.03 -19.54
CA LYS A 103 -10.90 1.52 -19.20
C LYS A 103 -10.97 0.54 -18.03
N LEU A 104 -9.86 -0.10 -17.66
CA LEU A 104 -9.79 -1.03 -16.52
C LEU A 104 -9.29 -0.35 -15.24
N LEU A 105 -8.31 0.56 -15.30
CA LEU A 105 -7.80 1.24 -14.09
C LEU A 105 -8.83 2.19 -13.47
N PHE A 106 -9.72 2.71 -14.31
CA PHE A 106 -10.92 3.42 -13.90
C PHE A 106 -12.10 2.59 -14.40
N PHE A 107 -12.41 1.49 -13.69
CA PHE A 107 -13.78 0.99 -13.64
C PHE A 107 -14.64 2.23 -13.47
N ARG A 108 -15.42 2.62 -14.49
CA ARG A 108 -16.17 3.88 -14.50
C ARG A 108 -16.78 4.06 -13.12
N PRO A 109 -16.27 4.95 -12.25
CA PRO A 109 -17.22 5.62 -11.41
C PRO A 109 -18.20 6.22 -12.42
N SER A 110 -19.50 6.14 -12.19
CA SER A 110 -20.32 7.17 -12.83
C SER A 110 -19.60 8.50 -12.54
N ASP A 111 -19.50 9.44 -13.48
CA ASP A 111 -18.75 10.69 -13.23
C ASP A 111 -19.28 11.44 -11.96
N THR A 112 -20.43 10.98 -11.44
CA THR A 112 -21.11 11.30 -10.18
C THR A 112 -20.69 10.53 -8.91
N ASP A 113 -19.86 9.48 -8.97
CA ASP A 113 -19.55 8.59 -7.82
C ASP A 113 -18.18 8.81 -7.17
N ASN A 114 -17.38 9.79 -7.62
CA ASN A 114 -16.18 10.12 -6.87
C ASN A 114 -16.59 10.81 -5.55
N PRO A 115 -16.29 10.21 -4.37
CA PRO A 115 -16.68 10.77 -3.08
C PRO A 115 -16.16 12.20 -2.89
N PHE A 116 -15.03 12.53 -3.52
CA PHE A 116 -14.45 13.87 -3.53
C PHE A 116 -15.41 14.95 -4.06
N PHE A 117 -16.12 14.69 -5.16
CA PHE A 117 -17.03 15.69 -5.75
C PHE A 117 -18.34 15.82 -4.96
N ARG A 118 -18.70 14.83 -4.15
CA ARG A 118 -19.93 14.82 -3.35
C ARG A 118 -19.73 15.29 -1.91
N LEU A 119 -18.58 14.98 -1.33
CA LEU A 119 -18.27 15.18 0.09
C LEU A 119 -17.20 16.25 0.32
N GLY A 120 -16.64 16.82 -0.76
CA GLY A 120 -15.59 17.85 -0.70
C GLY A 120 -14.19 17.26 -0.55
N LEU A 121 -13.22 18.12 -0.18
CA LEU A 121 -11.83 17.73 0.05
C LEU A 121 -11.64 16.90 1.33
N ARG A 122 -12.53 17.09 2.31
CA ARG A 122 -12.51 16.42 3.60
C ARG A 122 -13.90 15.85 3.89
N TYR A 123 -13.94 14.55 4.15
CA TYR A 123 -15.15 13.90 4.62
C TYR A 123 -15.43 14.24 6.10
N ILE A 124 -16.64 14.72 6.38
CA ILE A 124 -17.16 14.96 7.73
C ILE A 124 -18.23 13.90 8.00
N PRO A 125 -17.97 12.92 8.88
CA PRO A 125 -18.96 11.89 9.16
C PRO A 125 -20.14 12.46 9.98
N PRO A 126 -21.35 11.92 9.78
CA PRO A 126 -22.46 12.17 10.69
C PRO A 126 -22.09 11.78 12.14
N PRO A 127 -22.66 12.46 13.16
CA PRO A 127 -22.43 12.12 14.55
C PRO A 127 -22.84 10.67 14.84
N GLY A 128 -22.07 9.99 15.69
CA GLY A 128 -22.30 8.59 16.06
C GLY A 128 -21.88 7.56 15.01
N ARG A 129 -21.35 7.98 13.85
CA ARG A 129 -20.85 7.03 12.84
C ARG A 129 -19.54 6.39 13.31
N ASP A 130 -19.53 5.08 13.33
CA ASP A 130 -18.36 4.26 13.62
C ASP A 130 -17.54 3.98 12.35
N ASN A 131 -16.40 3.32 12.53
CA ASN A 131 -15.57 2.81 11.43
C ASN A 131 -15.07 3.89 10.45
N VAL A 132 -14.83 5.11 10.95
CA VAL A 132 -14.44 6.27 10.13
C VAL A 132 -12.94 6.50 10.07
N PHE A 133 -12.15 5.98 11.03
CA PHE A 133 -10.69 6.12 11.04
C PHE A 133 -10.01 4.81 10.64
N ARG A 134 -9.98 4.54 9.32
CA ARG A 134 -9.48 3.28 8.76
C ARG A 134 -8.13 3.42 8.07
N THR A 135 -7.61 4.63 7.94
CA THR A 135 -6.40 4.90 7.15
C THR A 135 -5.18 5.09 8.04
N VAL A 136 -4.10 4.40 7.69
CA VAL A 136 -2.77 4.52 8.28
C VAL A 136 -1.78 4.91 7.19
N ILE A 137 -0.79 5.72 7.55
CA ILE A 137 0.38 6.04 6.73
C ILE A 137 1.60 5.33 7.31
N ILE A 138 2.37 4.71 6.43
CA ILE A 138 3.71 4.23 6.70
C ILE A 138 4.66 5.20 5.97
N ASP A 139 5.42 6.00 6.71
CA ASP A 139 6.29 7.04 6.15
C ASP A 139 7.78 6.73 6.34
N ALA A 140 8.63 7.59 5.78
CA ALA A 140 10.08 7.42 5.73
C ALA A 140 10.50 6.07 5.10
N LEU A 141 9.74 5.58 4.12
CA LEU A 141 10.09 4.35 3.42
C LEU A 141 11.38 4.55 2.61
N PRO A 142 12.24 3.53 2.52
CA PRO A 142 13.37 3.58 1.60
C PRO A 142 12.88 3.66 0.15
N ARG A 143 13.63 4.33 -0.74
CA ARG A 143 13.23 4.57 -2.14
C ARG A 143 12.96 3.31 -2.95
N TRP A 144 13.56 2.18 -2.55
CA TRP A 144 13.36 0.88 -3.18
C TRP A 144 12.15 0.11 -2.64
N ALA A 145 11.51 0.59 -1.57
CA ALA A 145 10.39 -0.12 -0.95
C ALA A 145 9.20 -0.23 -1.91
N THR A 146 8.67 -1.45 -2.02
CA THR A 146 7.43 -1.72 -2.77
C THR A 146 6.31 -2.17 -1.84
N LEU A 147 5.06 -2.06 -2.29
CA LEU A 147 3.93 -2.62 -1.53
C LEU A 147 4.10 -4.12 -1.27
N ASP A 148 4.74 -4.84 -2.19
CA ASP A 148 4.98 -6.28 -2.08
C ASP A 148 5.95 -6.63 -0.93
N GLN A 149 6.79 -5.68 -0.50
CA GLN A 149 7.64 -5.83 0.68
C GLN A 149 6.96 -5.35 1.96
N ILE A 150 6.02 -4.41 1.85
CA ILE A 150 5.33 -3.79 2.98
C ILE A 150 4.17 -4.67 3.45
N LEU A 151 3.27 -5.04 2.54
CA LEU A 151 2.01 -5.72 2.85
C LEU A 151 2.18 -7.08 3.55
N PRO A 152 3.20 -7.92 3.22
CA PRO A 152 3.45 -9.15 3.96
C PRO A 152 3.75 -8.93 5.45
N ARG A 153 4.14 -7.72 5.87
CA ARG A 153 4.40 -7.36 7.27
C ARG A 153 3.22 -6.69 7.97
N VAL A 154 2.23 -6.21 7.23
CA VAL A 154 1.03 -5.58 7.81
C VAL A 154 0.12 -6.64 8.44
N ARG A 155 -0.21 -6.46 9.71
CA ARG A 155 -1.12 -7.33 10.49
C ARG A 155 -2.09 -6.49 11.30
N GLY A 156 -3.22 -7.10 11.68
CA GLY A 156 -4.21 -6.48 12.55
C GLY A 156 -5.60 -6.36 11.95
N GLY A 157 -5.75 -6.48 10.62
CA GLY A 157 -7.04 -6.43 9.94
C GLY A 157 -6.96 -6.55 8.42
N ALA A 158 -8.07 -6.93 7.81
CA ALA A 158 -8.19 -7.02 6.35
C ALA A 158 -7.99 -5.64 5.71
N ILE A 159 -7.25 -5.60 4.60
CA ILE A 159 -6.95 -4.37 3.86
C ILE A 159 -8.02 -4.15 2.80
N PHE A 160 -8.59 -2.95 2.80
CA PHE A 160 -9.48 -2.48 1.74
C PHE A 160 -8.68 -2.04 0.51
N SER A 161 -7.64 -1.23 0.73
CA SER A 161 -6.74 -0.77 -0.34
C SER A 161 -5.38 -0.35 0.22
N ALA A 162 -4.35 -0.53 -0.58
CA ALA A 162 -3.01 -0.03 -0.34
C ALA A 162 -2.50 0.74 -1.57
N SER A 163 -1.77 1.83 -1.32
CA SER A 163 -1.12 2.61 -2.36
C SER A 163 0.26 3.09 -1.91
N LEU A 164 1.21 3.13 -2.84
CA LEU A 164 2.51 3.76 -2.64
C LEU A 164 2.45 5.16 -3.23
N LEU A 165 2.76 6.16 -2.40
CA LEU A 165 2.71 7.58 -2.74
C LEU A 165 4.14 8.10 -2.80
N ASP A 166 4.49 8.78 -3.89
CA ASP A 166 5.76 9.50 -3.97
C ASP A 166 5.68 10.79 -3.18
N THR A 167 6.03 10.70 -1.89
CA THR A 167 6.13 11.82 -0.96
C THR A 167 7.58 12.23 -0.75
N SER A 168 8.51 11.78 -1.61
CA SER A 168 9.96 11.94 -1.40
C SER A 168 10.39 13.41 -1.25
N THR A 169 9.65 14.33 -1.87
CA THR A 169 9.90 15.78 -1.79
C THR A 169 9.48 16.39 -0.45
N ILE A 170 8.61 15.74 0.31
CA ILE A 170 8.04 16.23 1.58
C ILE A 170 8.64 15.48 2.77
N SER A 171 8.75 14.16 2.67
CA SER A 171 9.15 13.27 3.77
C SER A 171 10.51 12.60 3.57
N GLY A 172 11.27 12.97 2.53
CA GLY A 172 12.59 12.38 2.22
C GLY A 172 12.56 10.99 1.57
N GLY A 173 11.41 10.31 1.60
CA GLY A 173 11.13 9.05 0.93
C GLY A 173 9.64 8.87 0.62
N PRO A 174 9.26 7.83 -0.13
CA PRO A 174 7.87 7.50 -0.38
C PRO A 174 7.11 7.18 0.91
N SER A 175 5.78 7.20 0.83
CA SER A 175 4.89 6.77 1.91
C SER A 175 3.91 5.74 1.38
N ALA A 176 3.57 4.73 2.17
CA ALA A 176 2.47 3.83 1.86
C ALA A 176 1.23 4.26 2.63
N MET A 177 0.10 4.35 1.92
CA MET A 177 -1.21 4.59 2.52
C MET A 177 -1.97 3.27 2.54
N ILE A 178 -2.32 2.81 3.74
CA ILE A 178 -3.06 1.58 3.96
C ILE A 178 -4.44 1.95 4.49
N VAL A 179 -5.48 1.52 3.78
CA VAL A 179 -6.87 1.65 4.22
C VAL A 179 -7.35 0.27 4.62
N PHE A 180 -7.72 0.10 5.89
CA PHE A 180 -8.30 -1.12 6.40
C PHE A 180 -9.79 -1.22 6.07
N ALA A 181 -10.32 -2.44 6.02
CA ALA A 181 -11.76 -2.69 5.93
C ALA A 181 -12.49 -2.16 7.17
N HIS A 182 -11.87 -2.33 8.35
CA HIS A 182 -12.39 -1.88 9.63
C HIS A 182 -11.38 -1.05 10.42
N GLN A 183 -11.87 -0.07 11.18
CA GLN A 183 -11.11 0.82 12.05
C GLN A 183 -10.37 0.04 13.13
N SER A 184 -10.98 -1.03 13.65
CA SER A 184 -10.30 -1.98 14.56
C SER A 184 -9.00 -2.52 13.94
N GLY A 185 -8.99 -2.77 12.64
CA GLY A 185 -7.79 -3.20 11.91
C GLY A 185 -6.67 -2.16 11.92
N ALA A 186 -7.02 -0.90 11.66
CA ALA A 186 -6.07 0.21 11.73
C ALA A 186 -5.51 0.39 13.15
N LEU A 187 -6.38 0.34 14.17
CA LEU A 187 -5.97 0.47 15.57
C LEU A 187 -5.08 -0.71 16.03
N ASN A 188 -5.40 -1.93 15.62
CA ASN A 188 -4.57 -3.10 15.91
C ASN A 188 -3.17 -2.97 15.29
N PHE A 189 -3.11 -2.53 14.03
CA PHE A 189 -1.84 -2.32 13.34
C PHE A 189 -1.00 -1.23 14.01
N LEU A 190 -1.63 -0.10 14.37
CA LEU A 190 -0.96 1.00 15.08
C LEU A 190 -0.39 0.56 16.42
N ARG A 191 -1.20 -0.09 17.27
CA ARG A 191 -0.75 -0.61 18.58
C ARG A 191 0.42 -1.58 18.45
N ARG A 192 0.38 -2.44 17.43
CA ARG A 192 1.48 -3.38 17.16
C ARG A 192 2.75 -2.66 16.72
N ALA A 193 2.62 -1.69 15.81
CA ALA A 193 3.75 -0.91 15.31
C ALA A 193 4.39 -0.04 16.41
N GLU A 194 3.58 0.49 17.34
CA GLU A 194 4.07 1.23 18.51
C GLU A 194 4.85 0.33 19.47
N ARG A 195 4.34 -0.88 19.73
CA ARG A 195 4.97 -1.84 20.64
C ARG A 195 6.25 -2.45 20.07
N ASP A 196 6.21 -2.90 18.82
CA ASP A 196 7.26 -3.75 18.22
C ASP A 196 8.17 -2.97 17.25
N GLY A 197 7.82 -1.72 16.93
CA GLY A 197 8.33 -1.04 15.75
C GLY A 197 7.74 -1.59 14.46
N PHE A 198 8.02 -0.92 13.34
CA PHE A 198 7.72 -1.43 12.01
C PHE A 198 8.93 -1.25 11.10
N PHE A 199 9.31 -2.33 10.42
CA PHE A 199 10.54 -2.40 9.64
C PHE A 199 10.24 -2.87 8.21
N VAL A 200 10.87 -2.22 7.23
CA VAL A 200 10.87 -2.66 5.84
C VAL A 200 12.29 -3.08 5.48
N GLY A 201 12.51 -4.39 5.36
CA GLY A 201 13.86 -4.94 5.40
C GLY A 201 14.48 -4.72 6.78
N PHE A 202 15.62 -4.04 6.83
CA PHE A 202 16.30 -3.62 8.06
C PHE A 202 16.06 -2.14 8.40
N CYS A 203 15.26 -1.42 7.61
CA CYS A 203 15.01 0.00 7.82
C CYS A 203 13.82 0.20 8.77
N PRO A 204 13.98 0.84 9.94
CA PRO A 204 12.84 1.28 10.73
C PRO A 204 12.08 2.37 9.96
N VAL A 205 10.76 2.30 10.00
CA VAL A 205 9.88 3.26 9.32
C VAL A 205 8.75 3.69 10.24
N GLY A 206 8.22 4.90 10.03
CA GLY A 206 7.15 5.42 10.87
C GLY A 206 5.79 4.85 10.48
N VAL A 207 4.92 4.64 11.46
CA VAL A 207 3.54 4.24 11.25
C VAL A 207 2.65 5.18 12.05
N ARG A 208 1.70 5.84 11.39
CA ARG A 208 0.82 6.82 12.04
C ARG A 208 -0.58 6.84 11.46
N PRO A 209 -1.61 7.19 12.26
CA PRO A 209 -2.95 7.36 11.73
C PRO A 209 -3.03 8.57 10.80
N VAL A 210 -3.98 8.54 9.86
CA VAL A 210 -4.44 9.76 9.21
C VAL A 210 -5.41 10.48 10.14
N PRO A 211 -5.18 11.77 10.49
CA PRO A 211 -5.99 12.48 11.47
C PRO A 211 -7.39 12.85 10.96
N THR A 212 -7.65 12.66 9.67
CA THR A 212 -8.94 12.91 9.05
C THR A 212 -9.71 11.60 8.82
N PRO A 213 -11.06 11.64 8.92
CA PRO A 213 -11.89 10.49 8.59
C PRO A 213 -11.63 9.95 7.18
N THR A 214 -11.52 8.64 7.06
CA THR A 214 -11.46 7.92 5.78
C THR A 214 -12.79 8.08 5.05
N TYR A 215 -12.73 8.38 3.76
CA TYR A 215 -13.92 8.40 2.90
C TYR A 215 -14.73 7.09 3.01
N PRO A 216 -16.06 7.17 2.93
CA PRO A 216 -16.90 5.97 2.93
C PRO A 216 -16.53 5.06 1.75
N MET A 217 -16.62 3.75 1.97
CA MET A 217 -16.51 2.80 0.86
C MET A 217 -17.68 3.01 -0.12
N PRO A 218 -17.46 2.80 -1.42
CA PRO A 218 -18.58 2.71 -2.36
C PRO A 218 -19.56 1.63 -1.90
N ARG A 219 -20.87 1.94 -1.90
CA ARG A 219 -21.94 1.07 -1.36
C ARG A 219 -21.88 -0.35 -1.93
N ASP A 220 -21.64 -0.46 -3.24
CA ASP A 220 -21.55 -1.75 -3.91
C ASP A 220 -20.39 -2.59 -3.37
N LEU A 221 -19.22 -1.97 -3.21
CA LEU A 221 -18.03 -2.65 -2.72
C LEU A 221 -18.17 -3.03 -1.23
N GLU A 222 -18.76 -2.15 -0.43
CA GLU A 222 -19.10 -2.44 0.96
C GLU A 222 -20.07 -3.63 1.07
N THR A 223 -21.11 -3.66 0.23
CA THR A 223 -22.08 -4.77 0.18
C THR A 223 -21.42 -6.08 -0.22
N GLN A 224 -20.51 -6.04 -1.20
CA GLN A 224 -19.73 -7.20 -1.63
C GLN A 224 -18.80 -7.72 -0.52
N MET A 225 -18.18 -6.83 0.25
CA MET A 225 -17.33 -7.24 1.37
C MET A 225 -18.16 -7.83 2.52
N LYS A 226 -19.22 -7.13 2.95
CA LYS A 226 -20.05 -7.53 4.09
C LYS A 226 -20.87 -8.79 3.82
N SER A 227 -21.51 -8.87 2.65
CA SER A 227 -22.49 -9.92 2.37
C SER A 227 -21.89 -11.11 1.63
N HIS A 228 -20.82 -10.90 0.86
CA HIS A 228 -20.22 -11.94 0.01
C HIS A 228 -18.78 -12.28 0.43
N GLY A 229 -18.30 -11.73 1.55
CA GLY A 229 -16.95 -12.00 2.06
C GLY A 229 -15.84 -11.60 1.09
N ARG A 230 -16.08 -10.64 0.19
CA ARG A 230 -15.04 -10.25 -0.79
C ARG A 230 -13.84 -9.63 -0.08
N THR A 231 -12.65 -10.09 -0.47
CA THR A 231 -11.37 -9.57 0.01
C THR A 231 -10.51 -9.15 -1.17
N ARG A 232 -9.29 -8.68 -0.89
CA ARG A 232 -8.26 -8.41 -1.90
C ARG A 232 -7.52 -9.66 -2.38
N CYS A 233 -7.95 -10.85 -1.98
CA CYS A 233 -7.28 -12.12 -2.25
C CYS A 233 -8.23 -13.07 -2.99
N LEU A 234 -7.73 -13.70 -4.05
CA LEU A 234 -8.47 -14.68 -4.84
C LEU A 234 -7.78 -16.03 -4.83
N THR A 235 -8.60 -17.07 -4.85
CA THR A 235 -8.21 -18.44 -5.18
C THR A 235 -8.89 -18.82 -6.48
N ILE A 236 -8.12 -19.36 -7.43
CA ILE A 236 -8.58 -19.77 -8.74
C ILE A 236 -8.32 -21.27 -8.84
N SER A 237 -9.35 -22.06 -9.11
CA SER A 237 -9.22 -23.51 -9.24
C SER A 237 -9.93 -24.03 -10.47
N SER A 238 -9.39 -25.09 -11.07
CA SER A 238 -9.98 -25.73 -12.25
C SER A 238 -9.88 -27.24 -12.14
N ARG A 239 -10.93 -27.92 -12.61
CA ARG A 239 -10.93 -29.38 -12.79
C ARG A 239 -10.38 -29.80 -14.15
N SER A 240 -10.37 -28.89 -15.12
CA SER A 240 -9.84 -29.11 -16.46
C SER A 240 -8.32 -28.93 -16.50
N PRO A 241 -7.61 -29.61 -17.41
CA PRO A 241 -6.15 -29.50 -17.56
C PRO A 241 -5.78 -28.18 -18.27
N ILE A 242 -6.05 -27.07 -17.60
CA ILE A 242 -5.62 -25.73 -18.02
C ILE A 242 -4.31 -25.40 -17.30
N ALA A 243 -3.39 -24.74 -18.01
CA ALA A 243 -2.22 -24.12 -17.40
C ALA A 243 -2.62 -22.88 -16.57
N LEU A 244 -3.30 -23.09 -15.42
CA LEU A 244 -3.92 -22.06 -14.57
C LEU A 244 -3.01 -20.86 -14.34
N LYS A 245 -1.76 -21.13 -13.98
CA LYS A 245 -0.75 -20.10 -13.69
C LYS A 245 -0.47 -19.21 -14.91
N ARG A 246 -0.21 -19.83 -16.06
CA ARG A 246 0.08 -19.14 -17.32
C ARG A 246 -1.13 -18.33 -17.81
N GLU A 247 -2.30 -18.94 -17.81
CA GLU A 247 -3.51 -18.29 -18.32
C GLU A 247 -4.01 -17.19 -17.39
N THR A 248 -3.87 -17.35 -16.07
CA THR A 248 -4.21 -16.27 -15.13
C THR A 248 -3.27 -15.10 -15.34
N TYR A 249 -1.97 -15.37 -15.45
CA TYR A 249 -0.99 -14.33 -15.73
C TYR A 249 -1.27 -13.62 -17.05
N ARG A 250 -1.68 -14.34 -18.10
CA ARG A 250 -2.11 -13.77 -19.38
C ARG A 250 -3.27 -12.81 -19.19
N VAL A 251 -4.35 -13.25 -18.54
CA VAL A 251 -5.54 -12.41 -18.29
C VAL A 251 -5.19 -11.16 -17.49
N LEU A 252 -4.43 -11.30 -16.40
CA LEU A 252 -4.01 -10.16 -15.56
C LEU A 252 -3.11 -9.18 -16.32
N SER A 253 -2.28 -9.68 -17.24
CA SER A 253 -1.41 -8.85 -18.08
C SER A 253 -2.21 -8.10 -19.14
N THR A 254 -3.09 -8.79 -19.88
CA THR A 254 -3.95 -8.20 -20.92
C THR A 254 -4.88 -7.14 -20.33
N THR A 255 -5.36 -7.34 -19.11
CA THR A 255 -6.24 -6.40 -18.41
C THR A 255 -5.50 -5.28 -17.67
N ARG A 256 -4.16 -5.23 -17.75
CA ARG A 256 -3.30 -4.27 -17.03
C ARG A 256 -3.49 -4.28 -15.51
N ILE A 257 -4.01 -5.37 -14.96
CA ILE A 257 -4.19 -5.58 -13.52
C ILE A 257 -2.88 -6.06 -12.88
N LYS A 258 -1.97 -6.66 -13.67
CA LYS A 258 -0.70 -7.20 -13.19
C LYS A 258 0.09 -6.25 -12.28
N GLY A 259 0.09 -4.94 -12.54
CA GLY A 259 0.81 -3.96 -11.72
C GLY A 259 0.26 -3.75 -10.29
N PHE A 260 -0.88 -4.35 -9.98
CA PHE A 260 -1.56 -4.27 -8.68
C PHE A 260 -1.57 -5.61 -7.93
N VAL A 261 -0.81 -6.58 -8.43
CA VAL A 261 -0.64 -7.89 -7.80
C VAL A 261 0.45 -7.76 -6.75
N GLU A 262 0.11 -8.04 -5.49
CA GLU A 262 1.08 -8.15 -4.40
C GLU A 262 1.86 -9.46 -4.50
N CYS A 263 1.14 -10.55 -4.72
CA CYS A 263 1.69 -11.89 -4.68
C CYS A 263 0.93 -12.79 -5.64
N PHE A 264 1.68 -13.59 -6.38
CA PHE A 264 1.16 -14.53 -7.36
C PHE A 264 1.76 -15.89 -7.10
N GLY A 265 0.93 -16.78 -6.56
CA GLY A 265 1.23 -18.20 -6.52
C GLY A 265 1.98 -18.73 -5.30
N GLU A 266 1.72 -18.17 -4.13
CA GLU A 266 2.38 -18.57 -2.86
C GLU A 266 1.97 -19.97 -2.38
N ARG A 267 0.77 -20.43 -2.75
CA ARG A 267 0.19 -21.72 -2.33
C ARG A 267 -0.39 -22.47 -3.53
N ASP A 268 0.38 -22.50 -4.61
CA ASP A 268 -0.06 -23.13 -5.85
C ASP A 268 -0.03 -24.65 -5.76
N THR A 269 -1.02 -25.26 -6.39
CA THR A 269 -1.04 -26.66 -6.81
C THR A 269 -1.32 -26.69 -8.31
N GLU A 270 -1.23 -27.85 -8.95
CA GLU A 270 -1.57 -27.98 -10.38
C GLU A 270 -2.99 -27.49 -10.71
N ARG A 271 -3.92 -27.60 -9.75
CA ARG A 271 -5.35 -27.32 -9.94
C ARG A 271 -5.86 -26.09 -9.22
N GLN A 272 -5.00 -25.40 -8.48
CA GLN A 272 -5.38 -24.24 -7.71
C GLN A 272 -4.23 -23.26 -7.59
N ILE A 273 -4.50 -21.98 -7.83
CA ILE A 273 -3.54 -20.92 -7.59
C ILE A 273 -4.14 -19.83 -6.72
N THR A 274 -3.27 -19.04 -6.09
CA THR A 274 -3.67 -17.91 -5.25
C THR A 274 -3.08 -16.59 -5.77
N VAL A 275 -3.88 -15.53 -5.75
CA VAL A 275 -3.45 -14.20 -6.17
C VAL A 275 -3.90 -13.17 -5.13
N ARG A 276 -2.95 -12.37 -4.64
CA ARG A 276 -3.20 -11.27 -3.71
C ARG A 276 -3.02 -9.95 -4.44
N PHE A 277 -3.95 -9.03 -4.25
CA PHE A 277 -3.96 -7.72 -4.90
C PHE A 277 -3.81 -6.60 -3.87
N HIS A 278 -3.36 -5.42 -4.32
CA HIS A 278 -3.24 -4.24 -3.45
C HIS A 278 -4.59 -3.68 -2.98
N SER A 279 -5.73 -4.07 -3.56
CA SER A 279 -7.06 -3.66 -3.08
C SER A 279 -8.18 -4.64 -3.41
N VAL A 280 -9.28 -4.56 -2.64
CA VAL A 280 -10.52 -5.33 -2.88
C VAL A 280 -11.15 -4.98 -4.24
N ARG A 281 -11.05 -3.71 -4.65
CA ARG A 281 -11.56 -3.25 -5.95
C ARG A 281 -10.82 -3.94 -7.09
N VAL A 282 -9.50 -3.96 -7.05
CA VAL A 282 -8.68 -4.62 -8.08
C VAL A 282 -8.93 -6.13 -8.08
N ALA A 283 -9.04 -6.77 -6.91
CA ALA A 283 -9.41 -8.18 -6.84
C ALA A 283 -10.78 -8.46 -7.47
N SER A 284 -11.77 -7.58 -7.24
CA SER A 284 -13.09 -7.70 -7.88
C SER A 284 -12.99 -7.57 -9.42
N MET A 285 -12.14 -6.67 -9.92
CA MET A 285 -11.88 -6.54 -11.35
C MET A 285 -11.22 -7.79 -11.93
N ALA A 286 -10.22 -8.33 -11.24
CA ALA A 286 -9.55 -9.56 -11.63
C ALA A 286 -10.53 -10.74 -11.66
N CYS A 287 -11.38 -10.86 -10.64
CA CYS A 287 -12.43 -11.87 -10.57
C CYS A 287 -13.35 -11.80 -11.79
N ASN A 288 -13.84 -10.60 -12.12
CA ASN A 288 -14.69 -10.40 -13.29
C ASN A 288 -13.96 -10.72 -14.60
N ALA A 289 -12.70 -10.30 -14.75
CA ALA A 289 -11.91 -10.56 -15.94
C ALA A 289 -11.67 -12.07 -16.15
N LEU A 290 -11.33 -12.78 -15.08
CA LEU A 290 -11.09 -14.23 -15.12
C LEU A 290 -12.39 -14.98 -15.41
N THR A 291 -13.49 -14.64 -14.73
CA THR A 291 -14.78 -15.33 -14.91
C THR A 291 -15.36 -15.14 -16.32
N ASN A 292 -15.06 -14.03 -16.97
CA ASN A 292 -15.51 -13.73 -18.34
C ASN A 292 -14.57 -14.25 -19.43
N ASP A 293 -13.37 -14.72 -19.10
CA ASP A 293 -12.44 -15.24 -20.10
C ASP A 293 -12.80 -16.69 -20.47
N PRO A 294 -12.99 -17.02 -21.77
CA PRO A 294 -13.43 -18.35 -22.21
C PRO A 294 -12.55 -19.50 -21.72
N VAL A 295 -11.26 -19.24 -21.52
CA VAL A 295 -10.29 -20.24 -21.07
C VAL A 295 -10.60 -20.69 -19.63
N PHE A 296 -11.24 -19.84 -18.82
CA PHE A 296 -11.66 -20.15 -17.46
C PHE A 296 -13.10 -20.69 -17.36
N LYS A 297 -13.72 -21.08 -18.49
CA LYS A 297 -15.05 -21.71 -18.45
C LYS A 297 -15.01 -22.99 -17.61
N GLY A 298 -15.80 -23.02 -16.53
CA GLY A 298 -15.83 -24.13 -15.57
C GLY A 298 -14.77 -24.07 -14.48
N ALA A 299 -13.92 -23.04 -14.45
CA ALA A 299 -13.07 -22.74 -13.31
C ALA A 299 -13.86 -22.02 -12.21
N PHE A 300 -13.43 -22.20 -10.96
CA PHE A 300 -13.97 -21.51 -9.81
C PHE A 300 -13.00 -20.39 -9.38
N VAL A 301 -13.50 -19.16 -9.38
CA VAL A 301 -12.78 -17.99 -8.86
C VAL A 301 -13.50 -17.53 -7.59
N GLN A 302 -12.81 -17.59 -6.45
CA GLN A 302 -13.41 -17.32 -5.14
C GLN A 302 -12.54 -16.36 -4.34
N SER A 303 -13.15 -15.55 -3.48
CA SER A 303 -12.43 -14.77 -2.48
C SER A 303 -11.88 -15.67 -1.38
N THR A 304 -10.70 -15.35 -0.89
CA THR A 304 -10.05 -16.07 0.22
C THR A 304 -9.69 -15.08 1.34
N PRO A 305 -9.60 -15.50 2.62
CA PRO A 305 -9.27 -14.57 3.71
C PRO A 305 -7.96 -13.80 3.46
N ASP A 306 -7.98 -12.51 3.78
CA ASP A 306 -6.79 -11.66 3.68
C ASP A 306 -5.78 -12.06 4.77
N PRO A 307 -4.53 -12.42 4.44
CA PRO A 307 -3.53 -12.77 5.45
C PRO A 307 -3.24 -11.63 6.44
N CYS A 308 -3.49 -10.37 6.08
CA CYS A 308 -3.36 -9.22 6.97
C CYS A 308 -4.42 -9.19 8.08
N ALA A 309 -5.52 -9.94 7.92
CA ALA A 309 -6.59 -10.05 8.91
C ALA A 309 -6.22 -10.89 10.13
N LYS A 310 -5.12 -11.66 10.07
CA LYS A 310 -4.60 -12.38 11.22
C LYS A 310 -4.03 -11.39 12.25
N ILE A 311 -4.40 -11.58 13.50
CA ILE A 311 -3.93 -10.80 14.67
C ILE A 311 -2.60 -11.39 15.14
#